data_AF-A0A920AZH2-F1
#
_entry.id   AF-A0A920AZH2-F1
#
_cell.length_a   1.000
_cell.length_b   1.000
_cell.length_c   1.000
_cell.angle_alpha   90.00
_cell.angle_beta   90.00
_cell.angle_gamma   90.00
#
_symmetry.space_group_name_H-M   'P 1'
#
loop_
_entity.id
_entity.type
_entity.pdbx_description
1 polymer ?
#
loop_
_entity_poly.entity_id
_entity_poly.type
_entity_poly.pdbx_seq_one_letter_code
_entity_poly.pdbx_strand_id
1 'polypeptide(L)'
;MVVLKTITISSLPKSGKTIVVAGRGANDIGMQSGGLGKFSWQGGMGETTKGTTILDAIKSSVDPGTVVEYSIDGKDLQGSA
;
A
#
# COMPACT_ATOMS: atom_id res chain seq x y z
N MET A 1 -1.44 -13.55 6.27
CA MET A 1 -0.37 -13.36 5.26
C MET A 1 0.44 -14.64 5.17
N VAL A 2 0.89 -15.01 3.96
CA VAL A 2 1.80 -16.15 3.73
C VAL A 2 3.01 -15.60 2.99
N VAL A 3 4.22 -15.82 3.53
CA VAL A 3 5.47 -15.34 2.93
C VAL A 3 5.97 -16.38 1.94
N LEU A 4 5.98 -16.05 0.64
CA LEU A 4 6.37 -16.99 -0.43
C LEU A 4 7.88 -16.96 -0.73
N LYS A 5 8.53 -15.81 -0.52
CA LYS A 5 9.95 -15.61 -0.77
C LYS A 5 10.49 -14.53 0.17
N THR A 6 11.64 -14.79 0.80
CA THR A 6 12.46 -13.75 1.44
C THR A 6 13.92 -14.00 1.07
N ILE A 7 14.69 -12.93 0.91
CA ILE A 7 16.10 -13.02 0.52
C ILE A 7 16.97 -12.58 1.70
N THR A 8 16.71 -11.40 2.26
CA THR A 8 17.43 -10.85 3.43
C THR A 8 16.57 -9.96 4.33
N ILE A 9 15.31 -9.71 3.98
CA ILE A 9 14.42 -8.78 4.68
C ILE A 9 13.16 -9.51 5.14
N SER A 10 13.01 -9.64 6.46
CA SER A 10 11.79 -10.16 7.09
C SER A 10 10.87 -9.05 7.61
N SER A 11 11.42 -7.86 7.90
CA SER A 11 10.70 -6.65 8.27
C SER A 11 11.36 -5.42 7.66
N LEU A 12 10.54 -4.47 7.19
CA LEU A 12 11.03 -3.20 6.66
C LEU A 12 11.27 -2.21 7.82
N PRO A 13 12.36 -1.43 7.79
CA PRO A 13 12.58 -0.37 8.77
C PRO A 13 11.49 0.70 8.64
N LYS A 14 11.02 1.19 9.79
CA LYS A 14 10.02 2.28 9.86
C LYS A 14 10.64 3.67 9.73
N SER A 15 11.95 3.74 9.92
CA SER A 15 12.78 4.93 9.85
C SER A 15 13.64 4.91 8.58
N GLY A 16 13.76 6.06 7.92
CA GLY A 16 14.55 6.20 6.70
C GLY A 16 14.27 7.53 6.01
N LYS A 17 15.00 7.82 4.93
CA LYS A 17 14.77 9.06 4.15
C LYS A 17 13.46 9.00 3.37
N THR A 18 13.31 7.98 2.52
CA THR A 18 12.16 7.85 1.63
C THR A 18 11.75 6.40 1.47
N ILE A 19 10.46 6.12 1.62
CA ILE A 19 9.82 4.85 1.28
C ILE A 19 8.94 5.09 0.05
N VAL A 20 9.07 4.22 -0.93
CA VAL A 20 8.27 4.23 -2.14
C VAL A 20 7.21 3.14 -2.03
N VAL A 21 5.95 3.52 -2.21
CA VAL A 21 4.82 2.60 -2.33
C VAL A 21 4.34 2.63 -3.78
N ALA A 22 4.28 1.48 -4.43
CA ALA A 22 3.82 1.41 -5.81
C ALA A 22 2.81 0.29 -6.05
N GLY A 23 1.99 0.47 -7.08
CA GLY A 23 1.04 -0.53 -7.56
C GLY A 23 -0.43 -0.15 -7.34
N ARG A 24 -1.27 -0.50 -8.31
CA ARG A 24 -2.71 -0.14 -8.36
C ARG A 24 -3.53 -0.51 -7.12
N GLY A 25 -3.18 -1.57 -6.41
CA GLY A 25 -3.91 -2.01 -5.22
C GLY A 25 -3.47 -1.33 -3.91
N ALA A 26 -2.38 -0.56 -3.94
CA ALA A 26 -1.80 0.00 -2.73
C ALA A 26 -2.69 1.08 -2.08
N ASN A 27 -3.44 1.83 -2.89
CA ASN A 27 -4.37 2.86 -2.43
C ASN A 27 -5.81 2.60 -2.87
N ASP A 28 -6.25 1.34 -2.84
CA ASP A 28 -7.60 0.96 -3.28
C ASP A 28 -8.23 -0.05 -2.32
N ILE A 29 -9.17 0.44 -1.49
CA ILE A 29 -9.82 -0.37 -0.46
C ILE A 29 -10.77 -1.41 -1.07
N GLY A 30 -11.38 -1.12 -2.22
CA GLY A 30 -12.22 -2.06 -2.95
C GLY A 30 -11.43 -3.25 -3.47
N MET A 31 -10.25 -2.98 -4.06
CA MET A 31 -9.31 -4.03 -4.49
C MET A 31 -8.78 -4.85 -3.31
N GLN A 32 -8.55 -4.23 -2.15
CA GLN A 32 -8.07 -4.92 -0.95
C GLN A 32 -9.16 -5.78 -0.30
N SER A 33 -10.42 -5.37 -0.42
CA SER A 33 -11.58 -6.07 0.16
C SER A 33 -12.09 -7.22 -0.72
N GLY A 34 -11.85 -7.15 -2.04
CA GLY A 34 -12.29 -8.17 -2.99
C GLY A 34 -13.80 -8.21 -3.21
N GLY A 35 -14.26 -9.28 -3.88
CA GLY A 35 -15.68 -9.58 -4.07
C GLY A 35 -16.30 -10.25 -2.84
N LEU A 36 -17.63 -10.40 -2.84
CA LEU A 36 -18.44 -10.92 -1.72
C LEU A 36 -18.68 -9.91 -0.56
N GLY A 37 -19.07 -8.66 -0.87
CA GLY A 37 -19.41 -7.62 0.12
C GLY A 37 -20.65 -6.78 -0.23
N LYS A 38 -21.15 -6.00 0.74
CA LYS A 38 -22.45 -5.26 0.75
C LYS A 38 -22.76 -4.31 -0.43
N PHE A 39 -21.82 -4.02 -1.34
CA PHE A 39 -22.00 -3.07 -2.44
C PHE A 39 -22.09 -3.73 -3.84
N SER A 40 -21.39 -4.85 -4.06
CA SER A 40 -21.51 -5.63 -5.30
C SER A 40 -20.96 -7.04 -5.12
N TRP A 41 -21.60 -8.01 -5.76
CA TRP A 41 -21.18 -9.42 -5.66
C TRP A 41 -19.77 -9.67 -6.23
N GLN A 42 -19.43 -8.99 -7.32
CA GLN A 42 -18.09 -9.04 -7.95
C GLN A 42 -17.07 -8.12 -7.26
N GLY A 43 -17.48 -7.33 -6.28
CA GLY A 43 -16.64 -6.26 -5.74
C GLY A 43 -16.52 -5.08 -6.71
N GLY A 44 -15.57 -4.21 -6.42
CA GLY A 44 -15.34 -2.99 -7.20
C GLY A 44 -14.02 -2.34 -6.80
N MET A 45 -13.53 -1.43 -7.65
CA MET A 45 -12.36 -0.60 -7.38
C MET A 45 -12.78 0.71 -6.71
N GLY A 46 -11.84 1.35 -6.02
CA GLY A 46 -12.00 2.63 -5.34
C GLY A 46 -12.55 2.52 -3.92
N GLU A 47 -13.07 3.64 -3.41
CA GLU A 47 -13.59 3.80 -2.04
C GLU A 47 -14.97 3.15 -1.85
N THR A 48 -15.07 1.84 -2.11
CA THR A 48 -16.34 1.09 -2.04
C THR A 48 -16.78 0.81 -0.61
N THR A 49 -15.88 0.90 0.37
CA THR A 49 -16.16 0.67 1.79
C THR A 49 -15.25 1.52 2.67
N LYS A 50 -15.65 1.71 3.93
CA LYS A 50 -14.77 2.32 4.94
C LYS A 50 -13.68 1.32 5.33
N GLY A 51 -12.44 1.80 5.39
CA GLY A 51 -11.28 1.02 5.80
C GLY A 51 -10.01 1.83 5.67
N THR A 52 -8.88 1.20 6.00
CA THR A 52 -7.55 1.80 5.86
C THR A 52 -6.86 1.13 4.69
N THR A 53 -6.43 1.90 3.69
CA THR A 53 -5.68 1.34 2.56
C THR A 53 -4.27 0.90 3.01
N ILE A 54 -3.59 0.07 2.22
CA ILE A 54 -2.18 -0.27 2.47
C ILE A 54 -1.32 1.00 2.51
N LEU A 55 -1.54 1.97 1.61
CA LEU A 55 -0.82 3.25 1.61
C LEU A 55 -1.03 4.02 2.91
N ASP A 56 -2.27 4.12 3.39
CA ASP A 56 -2.58 4.83 4.64
C ASP A 56 -2.01 4.09 5.85
N ALA A 57 -2.07 2.76 5.84
CA ALA A 57 -1.48 1.93 6.88
C ALA A 57 0.04 2.14 6.96
N ILE A 58 0.74 2.21 5.82
CA ILE A 58 2.18 2.50 5.75
C ILE A 58 2.46 3.90 6.29
N LYS A 59 1.75 4.93 5.82
CA LYS A 59 1.90 6.31 6.30
C LYS A 59 1.69 6.44 7.81
N SER A 60 0.76 5.68 8.39
CA SER A 60 0.52 5.67 9.83
C SER A 60 1.55 4.88 10.64
N SER A 61 2.32 4.00 9.99
CA SER A 61 3.25 3.08 10.66
C SER A 61 4.70 3.56 10.66
N VAL A 62 5.06 4.49 9.78
CA VAL A 62 6.42 5.03 9.63
C VAL A 62 6.67 6.19 10.58
N ASP A 63 7.94 6.50 10.82
CA ASP A 63 8.30 7.65 11.66
C ASP A 63 7.90 8.97 10.97
N PRO A 64 7.54 10.02 11.73
CA PRO A 64 7.09 11.31 11.16
C PRO A 64 8.08 11.99 10.21
N GLY A 65 9.37 11.65 10.29
CA GLY A 65 10.41 12.18 9.41
C GLY A 65 10.62 11.40 8.11
N THR A 66 9.94 10.26 7.94
CA THR A 66 10.07 9.42 6.75
C THR A 66 9.14 9.93 5.64
N VAL A 67 9.70 10.21 4.46
CA VAL A 67 8.90 10.59 3.30
C VAL A 67 8.29 9.35 2.65
N VAL A 68 6.99 9.37 2.36
CA VAL A 68 6.29 8.29 1.65
C VAL A 68 5.83 8.79 0.29
N GLU A 69 6.50 8.31 -0.77
CA GLU A 69 6.10 8.57 -2.16
C GLU A 69 5.17 7.45 -2.66
N TYR A 70 4.17 7.82 -3.45
CA TYR A 70 3.23 6.86 -4.03
C TYR A 70 3.13 7.03 -5.55
N SER A 71 3.16 5.92 -6.28
CA SER A 71 2.85 5.89 -7.71
C SER A 71 2.05 4.64 -8.07
N ILE A 72 1.02 4.80 -8.91
CA ILE A 72 0.14 3.70 -9.29
C ILE A 72 0.85 2.60 -10.09
N ASP A 73 1.81 2.99 -10.92
CA ASP A 73 2.56 2.09 -11.82
C ASP A 73 4.08 2.17 -11.64
N GLY A 74 4.55 3.05 -10.75
CA GLY A 74 5.95 3.22 -10.40
C GLY A 74 6.76 4.06 -11.41
N LYS A 75 6.13 4.67 -12.42
CA LYS A 75 6.87 5.41 -13.46
C LYS A 75 7.25 6.83 -13.06
N ASP A 76 6.44 7.46 -12.22
CA ASP A 76 6.61 8.87 -11.82
C ASP A 76 7.39 9.04 -10.50
N LEU A 77 8.13 8.00 -10.11
CA LEU A 77 8.88 7.99 -8.85
C LEU A 77 10.24 8.63 -9.07
N GLN A 78 10.59 9.58 -8.22
CA GLN A 78 11.92 10.19 -8.26
C GLN A 78 12.92 9.39 -7.43
N GLY A 79 12.46 8.79 -6.33
CA GLY A 79 13.33 8.09 -5.38
C GLY A 79 14.30 9.05 -4.68
N SER A 80 14.87 8.63 -3.54
CA SER A 80 16.01 9.32 -2.95
C SER A 80 17.29 8.66 -3.41
N ALA A 81 18.24 9.45 -3.92
CA ALA A 81 19.64 9.07 -4.01
C ALA A 81 20.26 8.84 -2.63
#